data_AF-A0A1F2TEA6-F1
#
_entry.id   AF-A0A1F2TEA6-F1
#
_cell.length_a   1.000
_cell.length_b   1.000
_cell.length_c   1.000
_cell.angle_alpha   90.00
_cell.angle_beta   90.00
_cell.angle_gamma   90.00
#
_symmetry.space_group_name_H-M   'P 1'
#
loop_
_entity.id
_entity.type
_entity.pdbx_description
1 polymer ?
#
loop_
_entity_poly.entity_id
_entity_poly.type
_entity_poly.pdbx_seq_one_letter_code
_entity_poly.pdbx_strand_id
1 'polypeptide(L)'
;MAHVTLVFSLVAFLLTIGDYLALHDINHDYVSAAVLRSLDAAPPVLPAWTATPGEWAMVSGSLFFRAGFLLLNVMTLALCARALKRLRAAA
;
A
#
# COMPACT_ATOMS: atom_id res chain seq x y z
N MET A 1 -3.57 14.96 21.50
CA MET A 1 -2.78 13.81 20.99
C MET A 1 -3.61 12.84 20.15
N ALA A 2 -4.70 12.25 20.65
CA ALA A 2 -5.47 11.25 19.89
C ALA A 2 -5.93 11.69 18.47
N HIS A 3 -6.43 12.92 18.31
CA HIS A 3 -6.81 13.46 17.01
C HIS A 3 -5.62 13.59 16.05
N VAL A 4 -4.44 13.97 16.56
CA VAL A 4 -3.20 14.10 15.77
C VAL A 4 -2.76 12.72 15.28
N THR A 5 -2.73 11.73 16.17
CA THR A 5 -2.42 10.34 15.81
C THR A 5 -3.42 9.76 14.81
N LEU A 6 -4.71 10.07 14.94
CA LEU A 6 -5.73 9.63 13.98
C LEU A 6 -5.48 10.21 12.58
N VAL A 7 -5.16 11.51 12.49
CA VAL A 7 -4.85 12.17 11.23
C VAL A 7 -3.59 11.56 10.59
N PHE A 8 -2.52 11.36 11.35
CA PHE A 8 -1.30 10.72 10.83
C PHE A 8 -1.55 9.28 10.37
N SER A 9 -2.34 8.49 11.11
CA SER A 9 -2.70 7.12 10.68
C SER A 9 -3.52 7.12 9.39
N LEU A 10 -4.44 8.07 9.21
CA LEU A 10 -5.20 8.23 7.97
C LEU A 10 -4.29 8.63 6.80
N VAL A 11 -3.39 9.59 7.00
CA VAL A 11 -2.41 9.99 5.97
C VAL A 11 -1.52 8.81 5.58
N ALA A 12 -0.99 8.07 6.56
CA ALA A 12 -0.17 6.89 6.30
C ALA A 12 -0.96 5.79 5.53
N PHE A 13 -2.25 5.64 5.81
CA PHE A 13 -3.12 4.72 5.06
C PHE A 13 -3.26 5.13 3.60
N LEU A 14 -3.55 6.41 3.34
CA LEU A 14 -3.64 6.95 1.97
C LEU A 14 -2.31 6.83 1.21
N LEU A 15 -1.18 7.10 1.87
CA LEU A 15 0.14 6.91 1.27
C LEU A 15 0.40 5.44 0.91
N THR A 16 -0.06 4.50 1.73
CA THR A 16 0.07 3.06 1.45
C THR A 16 -0.78 2.64 0.23
N ILE A 17 -1.93 3.28 0.00
CA ILE A 17 -2.70 3.10 -1.24
C ILE A 17 -1.92 3.66 -2.44
N GLY A 18 -1.30 4.84 -2.29
CA GLY A 18 -0.45 5.43 -3.33
C GLY A 18 0.73 4.51 -3.69
N ASP A 19 1.39 3.93 -2.68
CA ASP A 19 2.46 2.94 -2.86
C ASP A 19 1.96 1.74 -3.67
N TYR A 20 0.76 1.23 -3.39
CA TYR A 20 0.17 0.11 -4.14
C TYR A 20 -0.05 0.47 -5.60
N LEU A 21 -0.63 1.64 -5.87
CA LEU A 21 -0.91 2.08 -7.23
C LEU A 21 0.40 2.29 -8.01
N ALA A 22 1.41 2.89 -7.39
CA ALA A 22 2.73 3.06 -8.02
C ALA A 22 3.41 1.72 -8.30
N LEU A 23 3.36 0.77 -7.36
CA LEU A 23 3.89 -0.57 -7.55
C LEU A 23 3.14 -1.37 -8.62
N HIS A 24 1.82 -1.24 -8.65
CA HIS A 24 0.98 -1.84 -9.68
C HIS A 24 1.30 -1.25 -11.05
N ASP A 25 1.47 0.08 -11.14
CA ASP A 25 1.89 0.76 -12.36
C ASP A 25 3.25 0.25 -12.82
N ILE A 26 4.26 0.30 -11.95
CA ILE A 26 5.61 -0.24 -12.20
C ILE A 26 5.56 -1.70 -12.67
N ASN A 27 4.77 -2.56 -12.03
CA ASN A 27 4.65 -3.97 -12.42
C ASN A 27 4.12 -4.15 -13.86
N HIS A 28 3.32 -3.20 -14.37
CA HIS A 28 2.80 -3.22 -15.74
C HIS A 28 3.62 -2.35 -16.72
N ASP A 29 4.37 -1.36 -16.22
CA ASP A 29 5.18 -0.40 -16.98
C ASP A 29 6.67 -0.73 -17.06
N TYR A 30 7.16 -1.79 -16.39
CA TYR A 30 8.49 -2.38 -16.66
C TYR A 30 8.54 -2.87 -18.12
N VAL A 31 8.90 -1.93 -19.00
CA VAL A 31 8.90 -1.96 -20.46
C VAL A 31 7.92 -2.99 -21.02
N SER A 32 6.67 -2.57 -21.20
CA SER A 32 5.64 -3.47 -21.72
C SER A 32 6.20 -4.24 -22.91
N ALA A 33 6.03 -5.57 -22.90
CA ALA A 33 6.52 -6.40 -23.99
C ALA A 33 5.98 -5.94 -25.36
N ALA A 34 4.90 -5.13 -25.37
CA ALA A 34 4.39 -4.41 -26.53
C ALA A 34 5.34 -3.30 -27.02
N VAL A 35 5.89 -2.46 -26.14
CA VAL A 35 6.87 -1.41 -26.51
C VAL A 35 8.17 -2.03 -27.03
N LEU A 36 8.70 -3.06 -26.36
CA LEU A 36 9.89 -3.77 -26.84
C LEU A 36 9.64 -4.41 -28.21
N ARG A 37 8.46 -5.02 -28.43
CA ARG A 37 8.06 -5.58 -29.74
C ARG A 37 7.87 -4.49 -30.81
N SER A 38 7.46 -3.28 -30.44
CA SER A 38 7.26 -2.17 -31.38
C SER A 38 8.57 -1.54 -31.87
N LEU A 39 9.67 -1.72 -31.13
CA LEU A 39 10.99 -1.16 -31.44
C LEU A 39 11.89 -2.12 -32.23
N ASP A 40 11.41 -3.31 -32.60
CA ASP A 40 12.19 -4.40 -33.23
C ASP A 40 13.49 -4.77 -32.47
N ALA A 41 13.58 -4.34 -31.21
CA ALA A 41 14.76 -4.41 -30.35
C ALA A 41 14.63 -5.49 -29.26
N ALA A 42 13.53 -6.26 -29.25
CA ALA A 42 13.25 -7.24 -28.22
C ALA A 42 13.87 -8.62 -28.55
N PRO A 43 14.62 -9.25 -27.62
CA PRO A 43 14.67 -10.71 -27.62
C PRO A 43 13.24 -11.25 -27.41
N PRO A 44 12.84 -12.34 -28.09
CA PRO A 44 11.46 -12.85 -28.10
C PRO A 44 10.97 -13.33 -26.72
N VAL A 45 11.87 -13.46 -25.74
CA VAL A 45 11.60 -13.92 -24.38
C VAL A 45 12.50 -13.13 -23.42
N LEU A 46 11.90 -12.42 -22.45
CA LEU A 46 12.65 -11.82 -21.36
C LEU A 46 13.24 -12.93 -20.46
N PRO A 47 14.47 -12.79 -19.94
CA PRO A 47 15.05 -13.78 -19.06
C PRO A 47 14.19 -14.02 -17.81
N ALA A 48 14.06 -15.27 -17.36
CA ALA A 48 13.17 -15.61 -16.24
C ALA A 48 13.45 -14.82 -14.93
N TRP A 49 14.69 -14.36 -14.73
CA TRP A 49 15.08 -13.58 -13.56
C TRP A 49 14.50 -12.15 -13.57
N THR A 50 14.07 -11.60 -14.71
CA THR A 50 13.48 -10.25 -14.77
C THR A 50 12.06 -10.20 -14.23
N ALA A 51 11.39 -11.35 -14.05
CA ALA A 51 10.05 -11.42 -13.50
C ALA A 51 10.01 -11.27 -11.96
N THR A 52 11.16 -11.43 -11.29
CA THR A 52 11.36 -11.27 -9.84
C THR A 52 10.16 -11.68 -8.95
N PRO A 53 9.57 -12.88 -9.16
CA PRO A 53 8.25 -13.20 -8.57
C PRO A 53 8.27 -13.22 -7.03
N GLY A 54 9.39 -13.61 -6.43
CA GLY A 54 9.56 -13.61 -4.97
C GLY A 54 9.61 -12.18 -4.38
N GLU A 55 10.23 -11.23 -5.08
CA GLU A 55 10.31 -9.84 -4.64
C GLU A 55 8.92 -9.20 -4.68
N TRP A 56 8.18 -9.41 -5.76
CA TRP A 56 6.80 -8.92 -5.89
C TRP A 56 5.84 -9.55 -4.87
N ALA A 57 6.01 -10.84 -4.55
CA ALA A 57 5.24 -11.49 -3.50
C ALA A 57 5.52 -10.86 -2.12
N MET A 58 6.79 -10.59 -1.81
CA MET A 58 7.20 -9.96 -0.56
C MET A 58 6.68 -8.51 -0.46
N VAL A 59 6.78 -7.74 -1.54
CA VAL A 59 6.26 -6.37 -1.62
C VAL A 59 4.74 -6.35 -1.43
N SER A 60 4.02 -7.22 -2.14
CA SER A 60 2.55 -7.32 -2.04
C SER A 60 2.12 -7.73 -0.63
N GLY A 61 2.79 -8.71 -0.03
CA GLY A 61 2.55 -9.12 1.35
C GLY A 61 2.79 -8.00 2.35
N SER A 62 3.94 -7.32 2.25
CA SER A 62 4.28 -6.18 3.10
C SER A 62 3.23 -5.07 3.03
N LEU A 63 2.76 -4.76 1.83
CA LEU A 63 1.76 -3.73 1.61
C LEU A 63 0.40 -4.12 2.19
N PHE A 64 -0.02 -5.39 2.04
CA PHE A 64 -1.22 -5.92 2.67
C PHE A 64 -1.17 -5.82 4.20
N PHE A 65 -0.08 -6.23 4.84
CA PHE A 65 0.07 -6.13 6.30
C PHE A 65 0.12 -4.68 6.78
N ARG A 66 0.81 -3.78 6.08
CA ARG A 66 0.80 -2.33 6.39
C ARG A 66 -0.60 -1.75 6.33
N ALA A 67 -1.35 -2.02 5.27
CA ALA A 67 -2.71 -1.52 5.11
C ALA A 67 -3.63 -2.03 6.24
N GLY A 68 -3.56 -3.32 6.56
CA GLY A 68 -4.33 -3.93 7.66
C GLY A 68 -3.98 -3.33 9.02
N PHE A 69 -2.69 -3.17 9.33
CA PHE A 69 -2.24 -2.57 10.59
C PHE A 69 -2.68 -1.10 10.73
N LEU A 70 -2.60 -0.32 9.65
CA LEU A 70 -3.05 1.07 9.64
C LEU A 70 -4.57 1.17 9.85
N LEU A 71 -5.35 0.29 9.21
CA LEU A 71 -6.79 0.22 9.41
C LEU A 71 -7.13 -0.09 10.88
N LEU A 72 -6.46 -1.08 11.49
CA LEU A 72 -6.63 -1.42 12.90
C LEU A 72 -6.30 -0.26 13.83
N ASN A 73 -5.23 0.50 13.54
CA ASN A 73 -4.89 1.70 14.29
C ASN A 73 -6.00 2.75 14.21
N VAL A 74 -6.51 3.04 13.01
CA VAL A 74 -7.62 4.00 12.83
C VAL A 74 -8.86 3.55 13.62
N MET A 75 -9.25 2.28 13.53
CA MET A 75 -10.39 1.73 14.26
C MET A 75 -10.19 1.83 15.78
N THR A 76 -9.02 1.45 16.28
CA THR A 76 -8.69 1.49 17.72
C THR A 76 -8.76 2.92 18.26
N LEU A 77 -8.13 3.87 17.56
CA LEU A 77 -8.18 5.28 17.96
C LEU A 77 -9.60 5.85 17.92
N ALA A 78 -10.41 5.47 16.92
CA ALA A 78 -11.80 5.89 16.84
C ALA A 78 -12.63 5.36 18.02
N LEU A 79 -12.42 4.10 18.42
CA LEU A 79 -13.08 3.50 19.58
C LEU A 79 -12.66 4.19 20.89
N CYS A 80 -11.36 4.41 21.10
CA CYS A 80 -10.85 5.14 22.27
C CYS A 80 -11.41 6.56 22.35
N ALA A 81 -11.48 7.29 21.22
CA ALA A 81 -12.04 8.63 21.17
C ALA A 81 -13.54 8.64 21.52
N ARG A 82 -14.32 7.65 21.06
CA ARG A 82 -15.74 7.49 21.41
C ARG A 82 -15.92 7.17 22.90
N ALA A 83 -15.10 6.27 23.45
CA ALA A 83 -15.15 5.92 24.87
C ALA A 83 -14.84 7.12 25.77
N LEU A 84 -13.80 7.90 25.43
CA LEU A 84 -13.44 9.11 26.19
C LEU A 84 -14.56 10.16 26.19
N LYS A 85 -15.26 10.35 25.06
CA LYS A 85 -16.41 11.25 24.98
C LYS A 85 -17.56 10.80 25.89
N ARG A 86 -17.84 9.50 25.96
CA ARG A 86 -18.87 8.95 26.85
C ARG A 86 -18.53 9.16 28.32
N LEU A 87 -17.29 8.92 28.73
CA LEU A 87 -16.83 9.13 30.10
C LEU A 87 -16.94 10.61 30.52
N ARG A 88 -16.56 11.54 29.64
CA ARG A 88 -16.69 12.98 29.89
C ARG A 88 -18.13 13.49 29.99
N ALA A 89 -19.08 12.81 29.36
CA ALA A 89 -20.49 13.18 29.42
C ALA A 89 -21.21 12.64 30.69
N ALA A 90 -20.59 11.69 31.38
CA ALA A 90 -21.11 11.06 32.59
C ALA A 90 -20.51 11.62 33.89
N ALA A 91 -19.52 12.53 33.78
CA ALA A 91 -18.86 13.23 34.87
C ALA A 91 -19.33 14.69 34.90
#